data_AF-A0A6A5WQ09-F1
#
_entry.id   AF-A0A6A5WQ09-F1
#
_cell.length_a   1.000
_cell.length_b   1.000
_cell.length_c   1.000
_cell.angle_alpha   90.00
_cell.angle_beta   90.00
_cell.angle_gamma   90.00
#
_symmetry.space_group_name_H-M   'P 1'
#
loop_
_entity.id
_entity.type
_entity.pdbx_description
1 polymer ?
#
loop_
_entity_poly.entity_id
_entity_poly.type
_entity_poly.pdbx_seq_one_letter_code
_entity_poly.pdbx_strand_id
1 'polypeptide(L)'
;MDSPLATQLFRQLFSHRASQCLARRARPAIATPHGRIHRRGMADRPVALDRKRESRWHPREHSFPHERAEEFDQYAIVTAEMLKNRRERPRRVKMLLRDFIDDSLYNPNYGYFAKQVVIFTPGEPFNFNNLTSEHEFFQQLRHRYTNFEDALDDQQPNDLRQLWHTPTELFSPYYGEAIARYLVQDYKYNFYPYQDLNIYEMGAGNGTMMLNVLDYIRDMHPEVYERTKYRIIEISSALATLQQQGLGLSAYARGHSDKVEIINQSIFEWTQYVSSPCYFLALEVFDNFAHDALKYDLSTAEPYQSHVVIDNRGEMFEYYSRNLDPLARQFLERRYATCEDYAHPLQGSKMIHHLRSLIPFQGTLSKPEYIPTRLMQFFYILYQKFPFHKLITSDFHKLDHTIEGINAPVVQTRYKREMIPVSTPLVHQGYFDILFPTDFEVMQPMYTAITGRFARTYSHEDFMGSRADLLETQTKNGENPLLSWYKNASVMITL
;
A
#
# COMPACT_ATOMS: atom_id res chain seq x y z
N MET A 1 -6.10 17.69 16.84
CA MET A 1 -6.81 18.86 16.28
C MET A 1 -5.94 19.43 15.18
N ASP A 2 -6.40 19.33 13.94
CA ASP A 2 -5.64 19.74 12.78
C ASP A 2 -5.28 21.22 12.87
N SER A 3 -4.00 21.53 12.74
CA SER A 3 -3.55 22.92 12.67
C SER A 3 -4.12 23.52 11.37
N PRO A 4 -5.00 24.54 11.44
CA PRO A 4 -5.56 25.18 10.25
C PRO A 4 -4.46 25.70 9.30
N LEU A 5 -3.30 26.01 9.87
CA LEU A 5 -2.08 26.38 9.15
C LEU A 5 -1.57 25.29 8.21
N ALA A 6 -1.64 24.00 8.58
CA ALA A 6 -1.17 22.92 7.71
C ALA A 6 -2.08 22.79 6.48
N THR A 7 -3.40 22.80 6.67
CA THR A 7 -4.39 22.78 5.58
C THR A 7 -4.27 24.03 4.68
N GLN A 8 -3.96 25.19 5.27
CA GLN A 8 -3.74 26.43 4.53
C GLN A 8 -2.42 26.41 3.74
N LEU A 9 -1.34 25.84 4.31
CA LEU A 9 -0.06 25.61 3.63
C LEU A 9 -0.22 24.67 2.44
N PHE A 10 -0.94 23.55 2.62
CA PHE A 10 -1.26 22.64 1.52
C PHE A 10 -2.05 23.35 0.40
N ARG A 11 -3.07 24.14 0.73
CA ARG A 11 -3.83 24.92 -0.25
C ARG A 11 -2.98 25.96 -0.98
N GLN A 12 -2.05 26.62 -0.29
CA GLN A 12 -1.15 27.60 -0.90
C GLN A 12 -0.13 26.94 -1.83
N LEU A 13 0.44 25.80 -1.45
CA LEU A 13 1.42 25.06 -2.25
C LEU A 13 0.86 24.60 -3.60
N PHE A 14 -0.41 24.21 -3.66
CA PHE A 14 -1.08 23.77 -4.90
C PHE A 14 -1.84 24.88 -5.65
N SER A 15 -1.77 26.13 -5.19
CA SER A 15 -2.41 27.28 -5.87
C SER A 15 -1.53 27.93 -6.94
N HIS A 16 -0.23 27.59 -6.98
CA HIS A 16 0.69 28.11 -7.98
C HIS A 16 0.71 27.23 -9.23
N ARG A 17 0.03 27.71 -10.30
CA ARG A 17 0.18 27.16 -11.65
C ARG A 17 1.65 27.27 -12.08
N ALA A 18 2.30 26.16 -12.35
CA ALA A 18 3.54 26.14 -13.12
C ALA A 18 3.19 26.51 -14.58
N SER A 19 3.44 27.77 -14.94
CA SER A 19 3.23 28.28 -16.30
C SER A 19 4.26 27.65 -17.25
N GLN A 20 3.78 26.68 -18.05
CA GLN A 20 4.09 26.46 -19.47
C GLN A 20 5.54 26.62 -19.96
N CYS A 21 6.13 25.51 -20.41
CA CYS A 21 7.19 25.51 -21.42
C CYS A 21 6.69 24.80 -22.68
N LEU A 22 6.18 25.58 -23.64
CA LEU A 22 5.97 25.15 -25.02
C LEU A 22 6.90 25.97 -25.95
N ALA A 23 7.69 25.21 -26.70
CA ALA A 23 8.23 25.46 -28.05
C ALA A 23 8.93 26.80 -28.38
N ARG A 24 10.23 26.63 -28.70
CA ARG A 24 11.13 27.53 -29.43
C ARG A 24 10.54 28.09 -30.74
N ARG A 25 10.72 29.40 -31.01
CA ARG A 25 11.36 29.96 -32.23
C ARG A 25 11.49 31.50 -32.21
N ALA A 26 12.62 31.97 -32.76
CA ALA A 26 12.93 33.28 -33.37
C ALA A 26 13.23 34.54 -32.51
N ARG A 27 14.55 34.78 -32.35
CA ARG A 27 15.45 35.97 -32.46
C ARG A 27 14.91 37.43 -32.63
N PRO A 28 15.77 38.46 -32.35
CA PRO A 28 15.48 39.59 -31.45
C PRO A 28 15.41 40.98 -32.13
N ALA A 29 15.05 42.01 -31.35
CA ALA A 29 15.30 43.41 -31.70
C ALA A 29 15.90 44.20 -30.52
N ILE A 30 16.76 45.13 -30.91
CA ILE A 30 17.73 45.95 -30.17
C ILE A 30 17.07 47.23 -29.63
N ALA A 31 17.52 47.72 -28.46
CA ALA A 31 17.97 49.12 -28.20
C ALA A 31 17.78 49.57 -26.73
N THR A 32 18.91 49.97 -26.15
CA THR A 32 19.13 50.79 -24.93
C THR A 32 18.89 52.30 -25.20
N PRO A 33 19.20 53.29 -24.32
CA PRO A 33 19.34 53.36 -22.84
C PRO A 33 18.67 54.64 -22.23
N HIS A 34 18.87 54.84 -20.91
CA HIS A 34 19.00 56.09 -20.12
C HIS A 34 18.12 56.02 -18.85
N GLY A 35 18.53 56.45 -17.65
CA GLY A 35 19.72 57.13 -17.18
C GLY A 35 19.73 57.13 -15.64
N ARG A 36 20.92 57.26 -15.05
CA ARG A 36 21.18 57.32 -13.60
C ARG A 36 20.62 58.60 -12.96
N ILE A 37 20.06 58.50 -11.76
CA ILE A 37 20.15 59.55 -10.73
C ILE A 37 20.54 58.93 -9.40
N HIS A 38 21.53 59.56 -8.75
CA HIS A 38 22.13 59.20 -7.47
C HIS A 38 21.56 60.06 -6.31
N ARG A 39 21.32 59.38 -5.18
CA ARG A 39 21.76 59.71 -3.79
C ARG A 39 21.01 60.74 -2.90
N ARG A 40 21.06 60.34 -1.61
CA ARG A 40 20.85 61.04 -0.31
C ARG A 40 19.39 61.13 0.16
N GLY A 41 19.02 60.80 1.40
CA GLY A 41 19.75 60.33 2.58
C GLY A 41 18.82 60.35 3.80
N MET A 42 19.34 59.83 4.91
CA MET A 42 18.84 59.89 6.31
C MET A 42 17.81 58.86 6.78
N ALA A 43 18.08 58.47 8.01
CA ALA A 43 17.55 57.35 8.76
C ALA A 43 16.23 57.71 9.45
N ASP A 44 15.31 56.76 9.45
CA ASP A 44 14.34 56.61 10.52
C ASP A 44 14.19 55.11 10.79
N ARG A 45 14.49 54.71 12.03
CA ARG A 45 14.05 53.43 12.58
C ARG A 45 12.58 53.59 12.95
N PRO A 46 11.74 52.63 12.55
CA PRO A 46 10.81 52.09 13.52
C PRO A 46 10.94 50.57 13.57
N VAL A 47 10.96 50.09 14.82
CA VAL A 47 10.76 48.70 15.21
C VAL A 47 9.47 48.20 14.55
N ALA A 48 9.60 47.38 13.50
CA ALA A 48 8.50 46.65 12.90
C ALA A 48 8.81 45.16 13.04
N LEU A 49 7.96 44.47 13.79
CA LEU A 49 7.93 43.03 13.94
C LEU A 49 8.07 42.34 12.56
N ASP A 50 9.12 41.55 12.43
CA ASP A 50 9.43 40.76 11.23
C ASP A 50 8.42 39.60 11.09
N ARG A 51 7.21 39.94 10.63
CA ARG A 51 6.17 39.02 10.16
C ARG A 51 6.26 38.84 8.64
N LYS A 52 7.47 38.68 8.10
CA LYS A 52 7.71 38.37 6.68
C LYS A 52 8.84 37.36 6.49
N ARG A 53 8.66 36.14 7.01
CA ARG A 53 9.46 34.96 6.63
C ARG A 53 8.59 33.71 6.46
N GLU A 54 7.54 33.81 5.67
CA GLU A 54 6.82 32.64 5.14
C GLU A 54 6.71 32.83 3.63
N SER A 55 7.68 32.31 2.86
CA SER A 55 7.62 32.02 1.40
C SER A 55 9.01 31.87 0.76
N ARG A 56 9.86 31.02 1.31
CA ARG A 56 10.86 30.35 0.48
C ARG A 56 10.71 28.85 0.67
N TRP A 57 9.85 28.26 -0.14
CA TRP A 57 9.89 26.82 -0.35
C TRP A 57 11.26 26.51 -0.96
N HIS A 58 12.11 25.87 -0.18
CA HIS A 58 13.32 25.23 -0.68
C HIS A 58 12.95 23.77 -0.95
N PRO A 59 13.30 23.22 -2.13
CA PRO A 59 13.23 21.79 -2.32
C PRO A 59 13.92 21.08 -1.16
N ARG A 60 13.32 20.01 -0.61
CA ARG A 60 14.01 19.21 0.41
C ARG A 60 15.31 18.72 -0.19
N GLU A 61 16.42 19.03 0.46
CA GLU A 61 17.68 18.37 0.14
C GLU A 61 17.54 16.92 0.59
N HIS A 62 17.67 15.98 -0.35
CA HIS A 62 17.64 14.54 -0.06
C HIS A 62 18.89 14.05 0.71
N SER A 63 19.82 14.95 1.02
CA SER A 63 21.03 14.66 1.78
C SER A 63 20.79 14.79 3.28
N PHE A 64 21.25 13.79 4.02
CA PHE A 64 21.27 13.83 5.47
C PHE A 64 22.18 14.98 5.96
N PRO A 65 21.70 15.86 6.87
CA PRO A 65 22.50 16.99 7.32
C PRO A 65 23.52 16.50 8.37
N HIS A 66 24.70 16.09 7.90
CA HIS A 66 25.78 15.55 8.73
C HIS A 66 26.22 16.51 9.84
N GLU A 67 26.08 17.82 9.65
CA GLU A 67 26.37 18.84 10.67
C GLU A 67 25.48 18.71 11.92
N ARG A 68 24.31 18.07 11.80
CA ARG A 68 23.35 17.84 12.90
C ARG A 68 23.40 16.41 13.44
N ALA A 69 24.39 15.60 13.04
CA ALA A 69 24.47 14.19 13.44
C ALA A 69 24.49 14.02 14.98
N GLU A 70 25.28 14.84 15.70
CA GLU A 70 25.35 14.78 17.17
C GLU A 70 24.00 15.10 17.85
N GLU A 71 23.20 16.00 17.27
CA GLU A 71 21.85 16.30 17.75
C GLU A 71 20.94 15.07 17.58
N PHE A 72 21.00 14.46 16.40
CA PHE A 72 20.17 13.30 16.05
C PHE A 72 20.56 12.05 16.82
N ASP A 73 21.81 11.92 17.23
CA ASP A 73 22.28 10.80 18.06
C ASP A 73 21.56 10.77 19.41
N GLN A 74 21.18 11.93 19.95
CA GLN A 74 20.45 12.05 21.23
C GLN A 74 18.96 11.72 21.13
N TYR A 75 18.39 11.64 19.91
CA TYR A 75 16.97 11.37 19.75
C TYR A 75 16.63 9.92 20.11
N ALA A 76 15.46 9.72 20.73
CA ALA A 76 15.00 8.39 21.11
C ALA A 76 14.63 7.55 19.88
N ILE A 77 15.01 6.27 19.90
CA ILE A 77 14.52 5.30 18.92
C ILE A 77 13.12 4.86 19.34
N VAL A 78 12.16 4.91 18.41
CA VAL A 78 10.77 4.50 18.62
C VAL A 78 10.33 3.53 17.52
N THR A 79 9.30 2.72 17.80
CA THR A 79 8.66 1.81 16.84
C THR A 79 7.22 2.25 16.57
N ALA A 80 6.60 1.72 15.51
CA ALA A 80 5.18 1.99 15.24
C ALA A 80 4.27 1.59 16.42
N GLU A 81 4.59 0.47 17.07
CA GLU A 81 3.84 -0.01 18.26
C GLU A 81 3.91 0.99 19.43
N MET A 82 5.09 1.57 19.69
CA MET A 82 5.24 2.61 20.73
C MET A 82 4.45 3.88 20.41
N LEU A 83 4.15 4.13 19.13
CA LEU A 83 3.44 5.32 18.64
C LEU A 83 1.93 5.12 18.52
N LYS A 84 1.43 3.88 18.54
CA LYS A 84 0.01 3.52 18.34
C LYS A 84 -0.97 4.34 19.17
N ASN A 85 -0.64 4.60 20.44
CA ASN A 85 -1.50 5.36 21.36
C ASN A 85 -1.28 6.88 21.31
N ARG A 86 -0.32 7.37 20.51
CA ARG A 86 -0.06 8.81 20.37
C ARG A 86 -1.06 9.44 19.40
N ARG A 87 -1.65 10.54 19.84
CA ARG A 87 -2.58 11.35 19.03
C ARG A 87 -1.88 12.33 18.10
N GLU A 88 -0.63 12.65 18.40
CA GLU A 88 0.19 13.60 17.64
C GLU A 88 1.37 12.90 17.01
N ARG A 89 1.74 13.37 15.81
CA ARG A 89 2.89 12.85 15.07
C ARG A 89 4.18 13.07 15.87
N PRO A 90 5.06 12.08 15.91
CA PRO A 90 6.28 12.19 16.70
C PRO A 90 7.23 13.23 16.12
N ARG A 91 8.03 13.83 17.01
CA ARG A 91 9.12 14.75 16.70
C ARG A 91 10.30 14.43 17.61
N ARG A 92 11.52 14.75 17.17
CA ARG A 92 12.77 14.43 17.88
C ARG A 92 12.93 12.93 18.16
N VAL A 93 12.68 12.12 17.13
CA VAL A 93 12.76 10.66 17.21
C VAL A 93 13.55 10.08 16.04
N LYS A 94 14.02 8.84 16.23
CA LYS A 94 14.56 7.97 15.20
C LYS A 94 13.71 6.71 15.12
N MET A 95 13.57 6.12 13.95
CA MET A 95 12.89 4.83 13.78
C MET A 95 13.38 4.14 12.50
N LEU A 96 13.10 2.85 12.37
CA LEU A 96 13.35 2.15 11.11
C LEU A 96 12.38 2.65 10.04
N LEU A 97 12.77 2.54 8.76
CA LEU A 97 11.87 2.92 7.67
C LEU A 97 10.56 2.12 7.73
N ARG A 98 10.60 0.83 8.07
CA ARG A 98 9.39 0.03 8.26
C ARG A 98 8.45 0.62 9.31
N ASP A 99 8.99 1.11 10.43
CA ASP A 99 8.20 1.65 11.55
C ASP A 99 7.59 2.99 11.16
N PHE A 100 8.33 3.78 10.38
CA PHE A 100 7.83 5.03 9.82
C PHE A 100 6.66 4.81 8.86
N ILE A 101 6.77 3.83 7.95
CA ILE A 101 5.72 3.49 6.98
C ILE A 101 4.49 2.93 7.72
N ASP A 102 4.70 2.01 8.65
CA ASP A 102 3.64 1.40 9.48
C ASP A 102 2.87 2.48 10.28
N ASP A 103 3.58 3.38 10.97
CA ASP A 103 2.97 4.53 11.66
C ASP A 103 2.25 5.48 10.69
N SER A 104 2.79 5.67 9.48
CA SER A 104 2.18 6.53 8.45
C SER A 104 0.87 5.97 7.92
N LEU A 105 0.75 4.65 7.81
CA LEU A 105 -0.42 3.98 7.25
C LEU A 105 -1.45 3.65 8.33
N TYR A 106 -1.02 3.07 9.45
CA TYR A 106 -1.89 2.35 10.38
C TYR A 106 -2.07 3.01 11.75
N ASN A 107 -1.41 4.14 12.06
CA ASN A 107 -1.63 4.81 13.34
C ASN A 107 -3.13 5.18 13.49
N PRO A 108 -3.82 4.75 14.57
CA PRO A 108 -5.27 4.96 14.74
C PRO A 108 -5.72 6.42 14.77
N ASN A 109 -4.81 7.37 15.03
CA ASN A 109 -5.15 8.78 15.21
C ASN A 109 -4.86 9.63 13.99
N TYR A 110 -3.82 9.28 13.24
CA TYR A 110 -3.35 10.12 12.14
C TYR A 110 -2.82 9.36 10.93
N GLY A 111 -2.84 8.02 10.95
CA GLY A 111 -2.44 7.15 9.85
C GLY A 111 -3.38 7.30 8.66
N TYR A 112 -2.92 6.86 7.50
CA TYR A 112 -3.64 6.97 6.23
C TYR A 112 -5.02 6.28 6.31
N PHE A 113 -5.06 5.03 6.75
CA PHE A 113 -6.28 4.22 6.83
C PHE A 113 -7.22 4.63 7.96
N ALA A 114 -6.70 5.32 8.98
CA ALA A 114 -7.52 5.88 10.05
C ALA A 114 -8.26 7.16 9.62
N LYS A 115 -7.78 7.82 8.56
CA LYS A 115 -8.45 8.97 7.95
C LYS A 115 -9.47 8.50 6.90
N GLN A 116 -10.25 9.42 6.37
CA GLN A 116 -11.39 9.18 5.46
C GLN A 116 -10.98 8.53 4.12
N VAL A 117 -10.61 7.25 4.15
CA VAL A 117 -10.49 6.38 2.99
C VAL A 117 -11.90 5.90 2.63
N VAL A 118 -12.26 6.09 1.36
CA VAL A 118 -13.54 5.63 0.82
C VAL A 118 -13.23 4.57 -0.21
N ILE A 119 -13.86 3.40 -0.07
CA ILE A 119 -13.80 2.34 -1.09
C ILE A 119 -14.90 2.61 -2.11
N PHE A 120 -14.52 2.68 -3.38
CA PHE A 120 -15.43 2.84 -4.50
C PHE A 120 -16.25 1.56 -4.68
N THR A 121 -17.56 1.71 -4.67
CA THR A 121 -18.51 0.66 -5.05
C THR A 121 -19.23 1.10 -6.31
N PRO A 122 -19.13 0.35 -7.44
CA PRO A 122 -19.69 0.77 -8.72
C PRO A 122 -21.23 0.75 -8.77
N GLY A 123 -21.90 0.32 -7.69
CA GLY A 123 -23.33 0.08 -7.63
C GLY A 123 -23.66 -1.33 -8.13
N GLU A 124 -24.67 -1.45 -8.99
CA GLU A 124 -25.08 -2.73 -9.58
C GLU A 124 -23.95 -3.39 -10.39
N PRO A 125 -23.85 -4.73 -10.41
CA PRO A 125 -22.89 -5.45 -11.24
C PRO A 125 -22.88 -4.99 -12.70
N PHE A 126 -21.72 -5.02 -13.34
CA PHE A 126 -21.62 -4.75 -14.77
C PHE A 126 -22.21 -5.91 -15.56
N ASN A 127 -23.10 -5.61 -16.51
CA ASN A 127 -23.60 -6.60 -17.46
C ASN A 127 -22.64 -6.70 -18.65
N PHE A 128 -21.57 -7.47 -18.49
CA PHE A 128 -20.49 -7.58 -19.47
C PHE A 128 -20.97 -8.07 -20.84
N ASN A 129 -21.93 -9.02 -20.87
CA ASN A 129 -22.48 -9.54 -22.12
C ASN A 129 -23.22 -8.49 -22.97
N ASN A 130 -23.66 -7.40 -22.35
CA ASN A 130 -24.30 -6.30 -23.07
C ASN A 130 -23.30 -5.25 -23.59
N LEU A 131 -22.08 -5.24 -23.06
CA LEU A 131 -21.01 -4.33 -23.50
C LEU A 131 -20.44 -4.79 -24.83
N THR A 132 -20.19 -3.83 -25.72
CA THR A 132 -19.60 -4.09 -27.04
C THR A 132 -18.14 -4.49 -26.95
N SER A 133 -17.39 -3.94 -25.99
CA SER A 133 -15.93 -4.10 -25.84
C SER A 133 -15.44 -3.69 -24.45
N GLU A 134 -14.17 -4.00 -24.15
CA GLU A 134 -13.46 -3.48 -22.98
C GLU A 134 -13.42 -1.95 -22.94
N HIS A 135 -13.34 -1.29 -24.11
CA HIS A 135 -13.37 0.16 -24.18
C HIS A 135 -14.67 0.74 -23.62
N GLU A 136 -15.81 0.11 -23.92
CA GLU A 136 -17.11 0.52 -23.37
C GLU A 136 -17.16 0.29 -21.86
N PHE A 137 -16.61 -0.83 -21.37
CA PHE A 137 -16.46 -1.07 -19.94
C PHE A 137 -15.69 0.07 -19.25
N PHE A 138 -14.55 0.51 -19.82
CA PHE A 138 -13.76 1.61 -19.25
C PHE A 138 -14.52 2.94 -19.23
N GLN A 139 -15.31 3.22 -20.26
CA GLN A 139 -16.15 4.41 -20.31
C GLN A 139 -17.23 4.38 -19.22
N GLN A 140 -17.94 3.25 -19.06
CA GLN A 140 -18.95 3.09 -18.03
C GLN A 140 -18.36 3.17 -16.62
N LEU A 141 -17.21 2.51 -16.40
CA LEU A 141 -16.49 2.58 -15.14
C LEU A 141 -16.13 4.02 -14.79
N ARG A 142 -15.55 4.77 -15.73
CA ARG A 142 -15.21 6.19 -15.55
C ARG A 142 -16.43 7.04 -15.20
N HIS A 143 -17.57 6.79 -15.86
CA HIS A 143 -18.80 7.50 -15.56
C HIS A 143 -19.31 7.20 -14.14
N ARG A 144 -19.29 5.93 -13.72
CA ARG A 144 -19.67 5.52 -12.37
C ARG A 144 -18.75 6.11 -11.31
N TYR A 145 -17.45 6.20 -11.57
CA TYR A 145 -16.51 6.92 -10.71
C TYR A 145 -16.91 8.38 -10.52
N THR A 146 -17.10 9.11 -11.62
CA THR A 146 -17.47 10.52 -11.55
C THR A 146 -18.79 10.71 -10.78
N ASN A 147 -19.81 9.91 -11.08
CA ASN A 147 -21.11 10.00 -10.42
C ASN A 147 -21.01 9.70 -8.91
N PHE A 148 -20.23 8.68 -8.53
CA PHE A 148 -19.99 8.33 -7.13
C PHE A 148 -19.32 9.47 -6.38
N GLU A 149 -18.31 10.09 -6.99
CA GLU A 149 -17.63 11.24 -6.39
C GLU A 149 -18.50 12.49 -6.31
N ASP A 150 -19.28 12.78 -7.35
CA ASP A 150 -20.21 13.89 -7.38
C ASP A 150 -21.24 13.73 -6.25
N ALA A 151 -21.80 12.54 -6.07
CA ALA A 151 -22.72 12.25 -4.97
C ALA A 151 -22.08 12.43 -3.58
N LEU A 152 -20.80 12.10 -3.42
CA LEU A 152 -20.08 12.33 -2.16
C LEU A 152 -19.75 13.81 -1.94
N ASP A 153 -19.42 14.56 -3.00
CA ASP A 153 -19.16 15.99 -2.92
C ASP A 153 -20.43 16.80 -2.67
N ASP A 154 -21.58 16.34 -3.18
CA ASP A 154 -22.89 16.92 -2.87
C ASP A 154 -23.23 16.80 -1.37
N GLN A 155 -22.81 15.70 -0.72
CA GLN A 155 -22.97 15.53 0.73
C GLN A 155 -21.94 16.33 1.53
N GLN A 156 -20.66 16.18 1.19
CA GLN A 156 -19.55 16.86 1.85
C GLN A 156 -18.36 17.00 0.90
N PRO A 157 -18.12 18.21 0.35
CA PRO A 157 -16.97 18.45 -0.52
C PRO A 157 -15.65 18.14 0.20
N ASN A 158 -14.81 17.31 -0.41
CA ASN A 158 -13.51 16.97 0.14
C ASN A 158 -12.43 16.78 -0.93
N ASP A 159 -11.62 17.83 -1.14
CA ASP A 159 -10.49 17.82 -2.07
C ASP A 159 -9.42 16.76 -1.73
N LEU A 160 -9.38 16.27 -0.49
CA LEU A 160 -8.40 15.29 -0.01
C LEU A 160 -9.01 13.88 0.11
N ARG A 161 -10.22 13.65 -0.41
CA ARG A 161 -10.86 12.33 -0.36
C ARG A 161 -10.01 11.31 -1.11
N GLN A 162 -9.60 10.28 -0.38
CA GLN A 162 -8.92 9.12 -0.94
C GLN A 162 -9.97 8.12 -1.43
N LEU A 163 -9.82 7.65 -2.67
CA LEU A 163 -10.78 6.75 -3.31
C LEU A 163 -10.06 5.51 -3.83
N TRP A 164 -10.47 4.36 -3.32
CA TRP A 164 -9.83 3.07 -3.58
C TRP A 164 -10.72 2.20 -4.45
N HIS A 165 -10.13 1.30 -5.22
CA HIS A 165 -10.88 0.27 -5.94
C HIS A 165 -10.16 -1.05 -5.90
N THR A 166 -10.96 -2.11 -5.85
CA THR A 166 -10.48 -3.48 -5.74
C THR A 166 -11.13 -4.34 -6.82
N PRO A 167 -10.53 -5.46 -7.24
CA PRO A 167 -11.14 -6.44 -8.12
C PRO A 167 -12.47 -6.95 -7.58
N THR A 168 -12.56 -7.13 -6.26
CA THR A 168 -13.77 -7.57 -5.58
C THR A 168 -14.94 -6.62 -5.82
N GLU A 169 -14.72 -5.31 -5.74
CA GLU A 169 -15.77 -4.30 -6.01
C GLU A 169 -16.08 -4.20 -7.50
N LEU A 170 -15.03 -4.18 -8.34
CA LEU A 170 -15.16 -3.93 -9.77
C LEU A 170 -15.84 -5.08 -10.51
N PHE A 171 -15.54 -6.31 -10.11
CA PHE A 171 -15.97 -7.54 -10.77
C PHE A 171 -16.93 -8.37 -9.90
N SER A 172 -17.61 -7.71 -8.96
CA SER A 172 -18.69 -8.34 -8.19
C SER A 172 -19.84 -8.78 -9.12
N PRO A 173 -20.42 -9.98 -8.96
CA PRO A 173 -20.02 -11.03 -8.00
C PRO A 173 -18.92 -11.98 -8.52
N TYR A 174 -18.67 -11.98 -9.84
CA TYR A 174 -17.87 -12.96 -10.56
C TYR A 174 -16.47 -13.25 -9.98
N TYR A 175 -15.74 -12.21 -9.53
CA TYR A 175 -14.44 -12.40 -8.89
C TYR A 175 -14.57 -13.16 -7.56
N GLY A 176 -15.56 -12.83 -6.73
CA GLY A 176 -15.81 -13.51 -5.46
C GLY A 176 -16.29 -14.95 -5.67
N GLU A 177 -17.12 -15.19 -6.68
CA GLU A 177 -17.56 -16.54 -7.02
C GLU A 177 -16.42 -17.44 -7.53
N ALA A 178 -15.45 -16.90 -8.27
CA ALA A 178 -14.28 -17.65 -8.71
C ALA A 178 -13.45 -18.14 -7.51
N ILE A 179 -13.27 -17.29 -6.50
CA ILE A 179 -12.64 -17.65 -5.23
C ILE A 179 -13.49 -18.68 -4.48
N ALA A 180 -14.82 -18.50 -4.44
CA ALA A 180 -15.74 -19.43 -3.79
C ALA A 180 -15.73 -20.83 -4.42
N ARG A 181 -15.70 -20.91 -5.76
CA ARG A 181 -15.55 -22.17 -6.51
C ARG A 181 -14.30 -22.93 -6.09
N TYR A 182 -13.16 -22.23 -6.03
CA TYR A 182 -11.91 -22.83 -5.56
C TYR A 182 -12.00 -23.29 -4.10
N LEU A 183 -12.50 -22.43 -3.20
CA LEU A 183 -12.66 -22.75 -1.78
C LEU A 183 -13.49 -24.03 -1.60
N VAL A 184 -14.65 -24.12 -2.26
CA VAL A 184 -15.54 -25.28 -2.14
C VAL A 184 -14.90 -26.54 -2.73
N GLN A 185 -14.27 -26.44 -3.90
CA GLN A 185 -13.64 -27.60 -4.53
C GLN A 185 -12.52 -28.17 -3.66
N ASP A 186 -11.63 -27.32 -3.17
CA ASP A 186 -10.52 -27.74 -2.31
C ASP A 186 -11.04 -28.27 -0.95
N TYR A 187 -12.06 -27.61 -0.39
CA TYR A 187 -12.67 -28.01 0.88
C TYR A 187 -13.33 -29.39 0.79
N LYS A 188 -14.09 -29.63 -0.30
CA LYS A 188 -14.75 -30.91 -0.56
C LYS A 188 -13.75 -32.05 -0.70
N TYR A 189 -12.58 -31.77 -1.27
CA TYR A 189 -11.53 -32.76 -1.44
C TYR A 189 -10.80 -33.09 -0.13
N ASN A 190 -10.49 -32.08 0.68
CA ASN A 190 -9.57 -32.22 1.82
C ASN A 190 -10.24 -32.42 3.19
N PHE A 191 -11.43 -31.84 3.41
CA PHE A 191 -11.98 -31.65 4.76
C PHE A 191 -13.44 -32.05 4.92
N TYR A 192 -14.23 -32.00 3.86
CA TYR A 192 -15.64 -32.39 3.89
C TYR A 192 -15.82 -33.92 4.03
N PRO A 193 -16.83 -34.41 4.77
CA PRO A 193 -17.78 -33.68 5.62
C PRO A 193 -17.32 -33.54 7.09
N TYR A 194 -16.07 -33.89 7.41
CA TYR A 194 -15.62 -34.10 8.78
C TYR A 194 -15.28 -32.82 9.55
N GLN A 195 -14.89 -31.76 8.85
CA GLN A 195 -14.46 -30.51 9.49
C GLN A 195 -15.13 -29.30 8.85
N ASP A 196 -15.48 -28.28 9.65
CA ASP A 196 -16.14 -27.06 9.20
C ASP A 196 -15.30 -26.26 8.19
N LEU A 197 -15.95 -25.60 7.23
CA LEU A 197 -15.30 -24.67 6.32
C LEU A 197 -15.07 -23.35 7.08
N ASN A 198 -13.89 -23.19 7.68
CA ASN A 198 -13.50 -21.95 8.35
C ASN A 198 -12.75 -21.04 7.38
N ILE A 199 -13.26 -19.82 7.16
CA ILE A 199 -12.64 -18.81 6.31
C ILE A 199 -12.29 -17.61 7.19
N TYR A 200 -11.05 -17.17 7.13
CA TYR A 200 -10.58 -15.92 7.72
C TYR A 200 -10.26 -14.96 6.56
N GLU A 201 -10.81 -13.75 6.58
CA GLU A 201 -10.51 -12.70 5.62
C GLU A 201 -9.86 -11.54 6.35
N MET A 202 -8.64 -11.19 5.95
CA MET A 202 -7.92 -10.03 6.46
C MET A 202 -8.21 -8.82 5.59
N GLY A 203 -8.71 -7.73 6.18
CA GLY A 203 -8.97 -6.48 5.45
C GLY A 203 -10.15 -6.57 4.47
N ALA A 204 -11.32 -6.98 4.94
CA ALA A 204 -12.49 -7.24 4.07
C ALA A 204 -13.08 -6.00 3.36
N GLY A 205 -12.62 -4.79 3.66
CA GLY A 205 -13.13 -3.55 3.06
C GLY A 205 -14.63 -3.37 3.29
N ASN A 206 -15.42 -3.33 2.22
CA ASN A 206 -16.89 -3.27 2.29
C ASN A 206 -17.55 -4.64 2.47
N GLY A 207 -16.79 -5.73 2.65
CA GLY A 207 -17.27 -7.10 2.85
C GLY A 207 -17.90 -7.74 1.61
N THR A 208 -17.71 -7.14 0.44
CA THR A 208 -18.24 -7.62 -0.84
C THR A 208 -17.73 -9.03 -1.17
N MET A 209 -16.47 -9.35 -0.86
CA MET A 209 -15.90 -10.69 -1.03
C MET A 209 -16.63 -11.72 -0.16
N MET A 210 -16.76 -11.44 1.15
CA MET A 210 -17.52 -12.27 2.07
C MET A 210 -18.94 -12.52 1.57
N LEU A 211 -19.68 -11.49 1.16
CA LEU A 211 -21.05 -11.64 0.65
C LEU A 211 -21.09 -12.53 -0.60
N ASN A 212 -20.24 -12.24 -1.60
CA ASN A 212 -20.19 -13.02 -2.84
C ASN A 212 -19.85 -14.49 -2.58
N VAL A 213 -18.90 -14.76 -1.68
CA VAL A 213 -18.53 -16.13 -1.31
C VAL A 213 -19.69 -16.83 -0.59
N LEU A 214 -20.33 -16.19 0.39
CA LEU A 214 -21.41 -16.81 1.16
C LEU A 214 -22.68 -17.02 0.33
N ASP A 215 -23.05 -16.06 -0.53
CA ASP A 215 -24.17 -16.19 -1.47
C ASP A 215 -23.92 -17.35 -2.43
N TYR A 216 -22.74 -17.42 -3.05
CA TYR A 216 -22.37 -18.51 -3.96
C TYR A 216 -22.47 -19.88 -3.28
N ILE A 217 -21.88 -20.02 -2.09
CA ILE A 217 -21.91 -21.31 -1.37
C ILE A 217 -23.34 -21.65 -0.96
N ARG A 218 -24.15 -20.69 -0.49
CA ARG A 218 -25.56 -20.92 -0.13
C ARG A 218 -26.35 -21.46 -1.31
N ASP A 219 -26.21 -20.82 -2.47
CA ASP A 219 -27.07 -21.07 -3.62
C ASP A 219 -26.64 -22.32 -4.41
N MET A 220 -25.33 -22.59 -4.47
CA MET A 220 -24.77 -23.70 -5.26
C MET A 220 -24.42 -24.94 -4.44
N HIS A 221 -24.13 -24.77 -3.15
CA HIS A 221 -23.61 -25.83 -2.25
C HIS A 221 -24.19 -25.73 -0.82
N PRO A 222 -25.52 -25.84 -0.66
CA PRO A 222 -26.19 -25.63 0.63
C PRO A 222 -25.64 -26.54 1.74
N GLU A 223 -25.20 -27.77 1.42
CA GLU A 223 -24.60 -28.71 2.35
C GLU A 223 -23.24 -28.22 2.90
N VAL A 224 -22.50 -27.46 2.10
CA VAL A 224 -21.26 -26.80 2.53
C VAL A 224 -21.60 -25.56 3.33
N TYR A 225 -22.57 -24.76 2.87
CA TYR A 225 -23.00 -23.52 3.52
C TYR A 225 -23.41 -23.73 4.99
N GLU A 226 -24.12 -24.82 5.29
CA GLU A 226 -24.49 -25.19 6.66
C GLU A 226 -23.28 -25.23 7.60
N ARG A 227 -22.12 -25.66 7.08
CA ARG A 227 -20.87 -25.87 7.82
C ARG A 227 -19.84 -24.76 7.62
N THR A 228 -20.21 -23.66 6.97
CA THR A 228 -19.33 -22.52 6.72
C THR A 228 -19.31 -21.57 7.92
N LYS A 229 -18.12 -21.08 8.28
CA LYS A 229 -17.92 -20.00 9.25
C LYS A 229 -16.95 -18.98 8.66
N TYR A 230 -17.36 -17.72 8.59
CA TYR A 230 -16.60 -16.64 7.98
C TYR A 230 -16.18 -15.63 9.04
N ARG A 231 -14.89 -15.34 9.13
CA ARG A 231 -14.29 -14.45 10.12
C ARG A 231 -13.55 -13.31 9.44
N ILE A 232 -13.96 -12.08 9.71
CA ILE A 232 -13.29 -10.89 9.20
C ILE A 232 -12.33 -10.39 10.28
N ILE A 233 -11.06 -10.19 9.92
CA ILE A 233 -10.04 -9.58 10.78
C ILE A 233 -9.84 -8.13 10.30
N GLU A 234 -10.29 -7.18 11.12
CA GLU A 234 -10.23 -5.74 10.82
C GLU A 234 -9.47 -4.99 11.92
N ILE A 235 -8.54 -4.13 11.53
CA ILE A 235 -7.69 -3.38 12.45
C ILE A 235 -8.32 -2.06 12.88
N SER A 236 -9.07 -1.40 12.01
CA SER A 236 -9.59 -0.06 12.26
C SER A 236 -10.85 -0.15 13.11
N SER A 237 -10.86 0.47 14.29
CA SER A 237 -12.08 0.55 15.12
C SER A 237 -13.18 1.40 14.47
N ALA A 238 -12.80 2.41 13.68
CA ALA A 238 -13.73 3.23 12.91
C ALA A 238 -14.36 2.43 11.76
N LEU A 239 -13.54 1.68 11.02
CA LEU A 239 -14.04 0.81 9.95
C LEU A 239 -14.79 -0.39 10.54
N ALA A 240 -14.33 -0.98 11.64
CA ALA A 240 -15.03 -2.04 12.36
C ALA A 240 -16.38 -1.58 12.90
N THR A 241 -16.54 -0.33 13.33
CA THR A 241 -17.87 0.20 13.74
C THR A 241 -18.79 0.39 12.54
N LEU A 242 -18.28 0.96 11.45
CA LEU A 242 -19.00 1.09 10.18
C LEU A 242 -19.33 -0.26 9.55
N GLN A 243 -18.47 -1.26 9.73
CA GLN A 243 -18.63 -2.63 9.26
C GLN A 243 -19.56 -3.43 10.17
N GLN A 244 -19.45 -3.33 11.50
CA GLN A 244 -20.40 -3.98 12.39
C GLN A 244 -21.83 -3.47 12.16
N GLN A 245 -22.00 -2.19 11.81
CA GLN A 245 -23.29 -1.65 11.39
C GLN A 245 -23.62 -2.03 9.94
N GLY A 246 -22.75 -1.75 8.97
CA GLY A 246 -22.98 -1.96 7.53
C GLY A 246 -22.89 -3.42 7.06
N LEU A 247 -21.80 -4.12 7.39
CA LEU A 247 -21.66 -5.57 7.13
C LEU A 247 -22.63 -6.39 7.96
N GLY A 248 -22.83 -6.04 9.24
CA GLY A 248 -23.81 -6.70 10.08
C GLY A 248 -25.21 -6.62 9.48
N LEU A 249 -25.62 -5.43 9.01
CA LEU A 249 -26.89 -5.22 8.31
C LEU A 249 -26.93 -5.90 6.94
N SER A 250 -25.86 -5.85 6.14
CA SER A 250 -25.82 -6.49 4.82
C SER A 250 -25.83 -8.02 4.92
N ALA A 251 -25.06 -8.59 5.85
CA ALA A 251 -25.08 -10.01 6.16
C ALA A 251 -26.46 -10.41 6.70
N TYR A 252 -27.08 -9.61 7.58
CA TYR A 252 -28.45 -9.84 8.03
C TYR A 252 -29.45 -9.81 6.89
N ALA A 253 -29.37 -8.80 6.02
CA ALA A 253 -30.26 -8.64 4.87
C ALA A 253 -30.16 -9.81 3.88
N ARG A 254 -28.98 -10.42 3.74
CA ARG A 254 -28.75 -11.62 2.90
C ARG A 254 -28.87 -12.96 3.65
N GLY A 255 -29.20 -12.95 4.94
CA GLY A 255 -29.41 -14.17 5.74
C GLY A 255 -28.13 -14.90 6.14
N HIS A 256 -27.02 -14.18 6.32
CA HIS A 256 -25.69 -14.70 6.68
C HIS A 256 -25.27 -14.39 8.13
N SER A 257 -26.10 -13.74 8.94
CA SER A 257 -25.71 -13.29 10.29
C SER A 257 -25.20 -14.40 11.21
N ASP A 258 -25.68 -15.64 11.06
CA ASP A 258 -25.24 -16.80 11.84
C ASP A 258 -23.89 -17.38 11.37
N LYS A 259 -23.39 -16.92 10.21
CA LYS A 259 -22.14 -17.40 9.59
C LYS A 259 -20.96 -16.46 9.82
N VAL A 260 -21.21 -15.19 10.14
CA VAL A 260 -20.19 -14.12 10.10
C VAL A 260 -19.79 -13.67 11.51
N GLU A 261 -18.49 -13.57 11.73
CA GLU A 261 -17.88 -13.00 12.94
C GLU A 261 -16.86 -11.92 12.55
N ILE A 262 -16.95 -10.73 13.15
CA ILE A 262 -16.00 -9.62 12.92
C ILE A 262 -15.09 -9.50 14.14
N ILE A 263 -13.79 -9.67 13.91
CA ILE A 263 -12.73 -9.63 14.93
C ILE A 263 -11.97 -8.33 14.76
N ASN A 264 -12.21 -7.36 15.65
CA ASN A 264 -11.53 -6.08 15.61
C ASN A 264 -10.16 -6.15 16.30
N GLN A 265 -9.15 -6.65 15.58
CA GLN A 265 -7.80 -6.82 16.07
C GLN A 265 -6.79 -6.83 14.92
N SER A 266 -5.58 -6.32 15.16
CA SER A 266 -4.46 -6.51 14.25
C SER A 266 -4.02 -7.97 14.21
N ILE A 267 -3.85 -8.53 13.01
CA ILE A 267 -3.27 -9.87 12.85
C ILE A 267 -1.86 -9.96 13.47
N PHE A 268 -1.13 -8.85 13.51
CA PHE A 268 0.20 -8.77 14.14
C PHE A 268 0.15 -8.82 15.67
N GLU A 269 -1.03 -8.63 16.26
CA GLU A 269 -1.29 -8.78 17.69
C GLU A 269 -1.99 -10.11 18.01
N TRP A 270 -2.16 -11.00 17.03
CA TRP A 270 -2.91 -12.23 17.20
C TRP A 270 -2.22 -13.21 18.15
N THR A 271 -2.90 -13.53 19.25
CA THR A 271 -2.34 -14.42 20.30
C THR A 271 -2.96 -15.81 20.28
N GLN A 272 -4.20 -15.95 19.81
CA GLN A 272 -4.97 -17.19 19.86
C GLN A 272 -4.39 -18.26 18.93
N TYR A 273 -4.32 -19.50 19.43
CA TYR A 273 -3.97 -20.65 18.60
C TYR A 273 -5.24 -21.25 17.98
N VAL A 274 -5.24 -21.43 16.66
CA VAL A 274 -6.34 -22.00 15.88
C VAL A 274 -5.91 -23.36 15.35
N SER A 275 -6.36 -24.43 16.01
CA SER A 275 -6.05 -25.82 15.64
C SER A 275 -6.87 -26.36 14.47
N SER A 276 -8.01 -25.74 14.18
CA SER A 276 -8.88 -26.16 13.08
C SER A 276 -8.30 -25.73 11.73
N PRO A 277 -8.32 -26.60 10.70
CA PRO A 277 -8.05 -26.20 9.34
C PRO A 277 -8.93 -25.03 8.91
N CYS A 278 -8.31 -24.09 8.21
CA CYS A 278 -8.94 -22.86 7.79
C CYS A 278 -8.35 -22.35 6.48
N TYR A 279 -9.16 -21.64 5.71
CA TYR A 279 -8.70 -20.83 4.59
C TYR A 279 -8.43 -19.42 5.09
N PHE A 280 -7.31 -18.85 4.68
CA PHE A 280 -6.92 -17.49 5.05
C PHE A 280 -6.85 -16.65 3.77
N LEU A 281 -7.79 -15.72 3.61
CA LEU A 281 -7.87 -14.79 2.48
C LEU A 281 -7.12 -13.51 2.84
N ALA A 282 -6.18 -13.11 1.98
CA ALA A 282 -5.48 -11.84 2.05
C ALA A 282 -5.38 -11.25 0.63
N LEU A 283 -6.45 -10.57 0.19
CA LEU A 283 -6.59 -10.04 -1.16
C LEU A 283 -6.34 -8.54 -1.13
N GLU A 284 -5.31 -8.07 -1.83
CA GLU A 284 -4.85 -6.67 -1.86
C GLU A 284 -4.55 -6.13 -0.46
N VAL A 285 -3.63 -6.82 0.22
CA VAL A 285 -3.21 -6.46 1.59
C VAL A 285 -1.69 -6.42 1.73
N PHE A 286 -0.95 -7.18 0.92
CA PHE A 286 0.50 -7.27 1.06
C PHE A 286 1.18 -6.02 0.51
N ASP A 287 0.62 -5.38 -0.50
CA ASP A 287 1.07 -4.09 -1.02
C ASP A 287 1.19 -3.00 0.05
N ASN A 288 0.30 -2.98 1.05
CA ASN A 288 0.37 -2.00 2.14
C ASN A 288 1.15 -2.47 3.39
N PHE A 289 1.79 -3.64 3.35
CA PHE A 289 2.67 -4.05 4.44
C PHE A 289 3.99 -3.27 4.42
N ALA A 290 4.39 -2.74 5.57
CA ALA A 290 5.59 -1.91 5.65
C ALA A 290 6.88 -2.70 5.34
N HIS A 291 7.75 -2.10 4.53
CA HIS A 291 9.05 -2.66 4.15
C HIS A 291 10.20 -1.93 4.85
N ASP A 292 11.27 -2.66 5.15
CA ASP A 292 12.57 -2.05 5.41
C ASP A 292 13.25 -1.70 4.09
N ALA A 293 14.11 -0.69 4.07
CA ALA A 293 14.98 -0.43 2.92
C ALA A 293 16.44 -0.71 3.27
N LEU A 294 17.13 -1.41 2.37
CA LEU A 294 18.54 -1.70 2.46
C LEU A 294 19.30 -1.03 1.32
N LYS A 295 20.52 -0.59 1.60
CA LYS A 295 21.52 -0.27 0.57
C LYS A 295 22.77 -1.08 0.84
N TYR A 296 23.51 -1.40 -0.20
CA TYR A 296 24.72 -2.19 -0.10
C TYR A 296 25.93 -1.35 -0.48
N ASP A 297 27.02 -1.50 0.26
CA ASP A 297 28.27 -0.88 -0.12
C ASP A 297 28.81 -1.52 -1.41
N LEU A 298 29.12 -0.69 -2.40
CA LEU A 298 29.52 -1.14 -3.73
C LEU A 298 30.86 -1.90 -3.73
N SER A 299 31.68 -1.76 -2.68
CA SER A 299 33.00 -2.38 -2.59
C SER A 299 32.98 -3.66 -1.73
N THR A 300 32.32 -3.63 -0.59
CA THR A 300 32.28 -4.71 0.40
C THR A 300 31.04 -5.60 0.28
N ALA A 301 30.01 -5.14 -0.43
CA ALA A 301 28.67 -5.74 -0.48
C ALA A 301 27.97 -5.84 0.89
N GLU A 302 28.46 -5.14 1.92
CA GLU A 302 27.82 -5.11 3.23
C GLU A 302 26.48 -4.37 3.18
N PRO A 303 25.41 -4.91 3.79
CA PRO A 303 24.10 -4.27 3.86
C PRO A 303 24.05 -3.16 4.92
N TYR A 304 23.33 -2.10 4.60
CA TYR A 304 23.01 -0.98 5.49
C TYR A 304 21.51 -0.77 5.50
N GLN A 305 20.92 -0.62 6.68
CA GLN A 305 19.49 -0.43 6.86
C GLN A 305 19.10 1.03 7.02
N SER A 306 18.03 1.41 6.32
CA SER A 306 17.44 2.73 6.36
C SER A 306 16.76 3.01 7.71
N HIS A 307 17.05 4.21 8.23
CA HIS A 307 16.44 4.78 9.41
C HIS A 307 15.95 6.19 9.09
N VAL A 308 14.80 6.56 9.68
CA VAL A 308 14.20 7.88 9.55
C VAL A 308 14.42 8.66 10.84
N VAL A 309 14.93 9.87 10.71
CA VAL A 309 15.01 10.89 11.77
C VAL A 309 13.92 11.92 11.53
N ILE A 310 13.15 12.23 12.56
CA ILE A 310 12.19 13.33 12.53
C ILE A 310 12.67 14.38 13.51
N ASP A 311 12.97 15.57 13.00
CA ASP A 311 13.54 16.65 13.82
C ASP A 311 12.47 17.41 14.63
N ASN A 312 12.91 18.48 15.31
CA ASN A 312 12.03 19.30 16.14
C ASN A 312 10.96 20.09 15.35
N ARG A 313 11.19 20.36 14.06
CA ARG A 313 10.25 21.02 13.13
C ARG A 313 9.33 20.01 12.45
N GLY A 314 9.65 18.72 12.53
CA GLY A 314 8.97 17.66 11.82
C GLY A 314 9.55 17.42 10.42
N GLU A 315 10.74 17.96 10.14
CA GLU A 315 11.49 17.62 8.93
C GLU A 315 12.04 16.21 9.05
N MET A 316 11.97 15.45 7.95
CA MET A 316 12.29 14.04 7.90
C MET A 316 13.57 13.85 7.10
N PHE A 317 14.51 13.10 7.67
CA PHE A 317 15.78 12.76 7.05
C PHE A 317 16.00 11.25 7.11
N GLU A 318 16.64 10.70 6.08
CA GLU A 318 16.98 9.29 6.00
C GLU A 318 18.49 9.13 6.22
N TYR A 319 18.89 8.15 7.03
CA TYR A 319 20.28 7.70 7.11
C TYR A 319 20.37 6.19 7.10
N TYR A 320 21.55 5.67 6.78
CA TYR A 320 21.81 4.25 6.60
C TYR A 320 22.79 3.76 7.66
N SER A 321 22.42 2.71 8.39
CA SER A 321 23.21 2.11 9.48
C SER A 321 23.69 0.72 9.08
N ARG A 322 24.96 0.38 9.39
CA ARG A 322 25.49 -0.98 9.24
C ARG A 322 24.85 -1.99 10.21
N ASN A 323 24.30 -1.49 11.31
CA ASN A 323 23.69 -2.35 12.33
C ASN A 323 22.29 -2.73 11.88
N LEU A 324 22.18 -3.88 11.21
CA LEU A 324 20.88 -4.45 10.85
C LEU A 324 20.11 -4.89 12.09
N ASP A 325 18.83 -4.56 12.10
CA ASP A 325 17.90 -5.09 13.07
C ASP A 325 17.73 -6.62 12.90
N PRO A 326 17.30 -7.35 13.96
CA PRO A 326 17.13 -8.80 13.89
C PRO A 326 16.20 -9.28 12.78
N LEU A 327 15.14 -8.52 12.47
CA LEU A 327 14.15 -8.91 11.47
C LEU A 327 14.69 -8.79 10.04
N ALA A 328 15.35 -7.68 9.71
CA ALA A 328 16.02 -7.52 8.40
C ALA A 328 17.12 -8.57 8.20
N ARG A 329 17.91 -8.88 9.26
CA ARG A 329 18.91 -9.95 9.21
C ARG A 329 18.26 -11.30 8.92
N GLN A 330 17.21 -11.65 9.66
CA GLN A 330 16.47 -12.90 9.45
C GLN A 330 15.88 -12.98 8.05
N PHE A 331 15.37 -11.86 7.51
CA PHE A 331 14.86 -11.81 6.14
C PHE A 331 15.95 -12.18 5.12
N LEU A 332 17.12 -11.54 5.21
CA LEU A 332 18.25 -11.82 4.34
C LEU A 332 18.70 -13.28 4.44
N GLU A 333 18.89 -13.80 5.67
CA GLU A 333 19.27 -15.19 5.91
C GLU A 333 18.28 -16.18 5.28
N ARG A 334 16.98 -15.95 5.46
CA ARG A 334 15.93 -16.82 4.89
C ARG A 334 15.92 -16.74 3.38
N ARG A 335 15.95 -15.55 2.80
CA ARG A 335 15.98 -15.38 1.35
C ARG A 335 17.20 -16.06 0.73
N TYR A 336 18.40 -15.85 1.28
CA TYR A 336 19.61 -16.50 0.75
C TYR A 336 19.56 -18.02 0.86
N ALA A 337 18.84 -18.56 1.85
CA ALA A 337 18.65 -20.01 1.99
C ALA A 337 17.58 -20.59 1.05
N THR A 338 16.65 -19.77 0.53
CA THR A 338 15.48 -20.26 -0.23
C THR A 338 15.46 -19.83 -1.69
N CYS A 339 16.17 -18.76 -2.04
CA CYS A 339 16.11 -18.11 -3.35
C CYS A 339 17.52 -18.03 -3.94
N GLU A 340 17.91 -19.06 -4.72
CA GLU A 340 19.25 -19.14 -5.33
C GLU A 340 19.47 -18.09 -6.43
N ASP A 341 18.42 -17.78 -7.22
CA ASP A 341 18.49 -16.92 -8.40
C ASP A 341 18.02 -15.47 -8.15
N TYR A 342 18.02 -15.01 -6.89
CA TYR A 342 17.56 -13.65 -6.59
C TYR A 342 18.42 -12.57 -7.28
N ALA A 343 17.77 -11.67 -8.02
CA ALA A 343 18.40 -10.54 -8.71
C ALA A 343 18.89 -9.47 -7.70
N HIS A 344 20.08 -9.70 -7.14
CA HIS A 344 20.66 -8.81 -6.13
C HIS A 344 20.93 -7.40 -6.68
N PRO A 345 20.80 -6.32 -5.87
CA PRO A 345 21.13 -4.95 -6.30
C PRO A 345 22.57 -4.74 -6.81
N LEU A 346 23.46 -5.67 -6.46
CA LEU A 346 24.87 -5.71 -6.87
C LEU A 346 25.13 -6.77 -7.96
N GLN A 347 24.09 -7.21 -8.67
CA GLN A 347 24.25 -8.15 -9.78
C GLN A 347 25.05 -7.49 -10.91
N GLY A 348 26.13 -8.16 -11.34
CA GLY A 348 27.07 -7.64 -12.33
C GLY A 348 28.53 -7.83 -11.93
N SER A 349 29.45 -7.19 -12.66
CA SER A 349 30.88 -7.30 -12.40
C SER A 349 31.31 -6.48 -11.18
N LYS A 350 31.89 -7.13 -10.17
CA LYS A 350 32.47 -6.48 -8.97
C LYS A 350 33.45 -5.36 -9.32
N MET A 351 34.18 -5.50 -10.42
CA MET A 351 35.10 -4.47 -10.91
C MET A 351 34.37 -3.19 -11.33
N ILE A 352 33.20 -3.30 -11.96
CA ILE A 352 32.38 -2.15 -12.35
C ILE A 352 31.83 -1.43 -11.11
N HIS A 353 31.35 -2.18 -10.11
CA HIS A 353 30.87 -1.59 -8.85
C HIS A 353 32.00 -0.87 -8.11
N HIS A 354 33.18 -1.49 -8.05
CA HIS A 354 34.36 -0.86 -7.47
C HIS A 354 34.77 0.41 -8.21
N LEU A 355 34.84 0.39 -9.55
CA LEU A 355 35.14 1.59 -10.34
C LEU A 355 34.10 2.70 -10.14
N ARG A 356 32.81 2.35 -10.03
CA ARG A 356 31.74 3.32 -9.71
C ARG A 356 31.93 3.94 -8.33
N SER A 357 32.37 3.15 -7.34
CA SER A 357 32.62 3.66 -5.98
C SER A 357 33.76 4.68 -5.90
N LEU A 358 34.63 4.74 -6.92
CA LEU A 358 35.75 5.68 -7.00
C LEU A 358 35.39 6.99 -7.70
N ILE A 359 34.18 7.13 -8.24
CA ILE A 359 33.74 8.35 -8.94
C ILE A 359 33.49 9.46 -7.90
N PRO A 360 34.21 10.60 -7.97
CA PRO A 360 34.01 11.71 -7.04
C PRO A 360 32.57 12.21 -7.09
N PHE A 361 32.02 12.53 -5.91
CA PHE A 361 30.64 13.03 -5.73
C PHE A 361 29.51 12.03 -6.01
N GLN A 362 29.81 10.77 -6.36
CA GLN A 362 28.83 9.68 -6.31
C GLN A 362 28.89 8.96 -4.96
N GLY A 363 27.73 8.56 -4.44
CA GLY A 363 27.66 7.77 -3.21
C GLY A 363 28.26 6.37 -3.39
N THR A 364 28.86 5.82 -2.34
CA THR A 364 29.46 4.47 -2.34
C THR A 364 28.43 3.36 -2.14
N LEU A 365 27.16 3.70 -1.96
CA LEU A 365 26.06 2.78 -1.69
C LEU A 365 25.23 2.53 -2.97
N SER A 366 24.64 1.33 -3.06
CA SER A 366 23.72 0.95 -4.12
C SER A 366 22.42 1.76 -4.10
N LYS A 367 21.58 1.54 -5.12
CA LYS A 367 20.16 1.89 -5.04
C LYS A 367 19.50 1.15 -3.88
N PRO A 368 18.44 1.72 -3.27
CA PRO A 368 17.73 1.05 -2.19
C PRO A 368 16.99 -0.19 -2.71
N GLU A 369 16.96 -1.21 -1.87
CA GLU A 369 16.16 -2.42 -2.03
C GLU A 369 15.15 -2.47 -0.88
N TYR A 370 13.86 -2.54 -1.20
CA TYR A 370 12.81 -2.61 -0.21
C TYR A 370 12.47 -4.08 0.06
N ILE A 371 12.59 -4.50 1.31
CA ILE A 371 12.40 -5.90 1.74
C ILE A 371 11.11 -6.03 2.58
N PRO A 372 10.21 -6.98 2.24
CA PRO A 372 8.90 -7.14 2.87
C PRO A 372 8.99 -7.83 4.25
N THR A 373 9.64 -7.18 5.22
CA THR A 373 9.86 -7.73 6.56
C THR A 373 8.55 -7.92 7.33
N ARG A 374 7.55 -7.04 7.17
CA ARG A 374 6.21 -7.24 7.76
C ARG A 374 5.49 -8.46 7.19
N LEU A 375 5.59 -8.69 5.88
CA LEU A 375 5.00 -9.89 5.27
C LEU A 375 5.66 -11.18 5.80
N MET A 376 6.98 -11.18 5.99
CA MET A 376 7.66 -12.30 6.63
C MET A 376 7.15 -12.54 8.06
N GLN A 377 6.90 -11.50 8.85
CA GLN A 377 6.29 -11.64 10.19
C GLN A 377 4.88 -12.25 10.10
N PHE A 378 4.07 -11.83 9.13
CA PHE A 378 2.75 -12.41 8.89
C PHE A 378 2.85 -13.92 8.59
N PHE A 379 3.82 -14.37 7.79
CA PHE A 379 4.04 -15.81 7.57
C PHE A 379 4.39 -16.56 8.86
N TYR A 380 5.19 -15.97 9.75
CA TYR A 380 5.45 -16.57 11.06
C TYR A 380 4.19 -16.63 11.94
N ILE A 381 3.31 -15.63 11.87
CA ILE A 381 2.02 -15.65 12.57
C ILE A 381 1.16 -16.81 12.04
N LEU A 382 1.04 -16.96 10.72
CA LEU A 382 0.32 -18.07 10.12
C LEU A 382 0.90 -19.43 10.56
N TYR A 383 2.22 -19.59 10.54
CA TYR A 383 2.90 -20.79 11.02
C TYR A 383 2.60 -21.10 12.49
N GLN A 384 2.71 -20.11 13.37
CA GLN A 384 2.60 -20.30 14.82
C GLN A 384 1.15 -20.40 15.32
N LYS A 385 0.24 -19.64 14.71
CA LYS A 385 -1.13 -19.42 15.21
C LYS A 385 -2.18 -20.14 14.40
N PHE A 386 -1.92 -20.40 13.12
CA PHE A 386 -2.83 -21.10 12.22
C PHE A 386 -2.11 -22.27 11.54
N PRO A 387 -1.53 -23.23 12.27
CA PRO A 387 -0.62 -24.21 11.68
C PRO A 387 -1.26 -25.08 10.58
N PHE A 388 -2.59 -25.13 10.46
CA PHE A 388 -3.36 -25.84 9.44
C PHE A 388 -4.00 -24.93 8.36
N HIS A 389 -3.52 -23.69 8.21
CA HIS A 389 -4.06 -22.75 7.23
C HIS A 389 -3.81 -23.18 5.77
N LYS A 390 -4.72 -22.80 4.89
CA LYS A 390 -4.49 -22.67 3.44
C LYS A 390 -4.61 -21.20 3.07
N LEU A 391 -3.49 -20.56 2.75
CA LEU A 391 -3.46 -19.17 2.32
C LEU A 391 -3.95 -19.04 0.88
N ILE A 392 -4.80 -18.05 0.62
CA ILE A 392 -5.20 -17.57 -0.69
C ILE A 392 -4.99 -16.06 -0.69
N THR A 393 -4.09 -15.58 -1.54
CA THR A 393 -3.73 -14.18 -1.58
C THR A 393 -3.60 -13.72 -3.03
N SER A 394 -3.95 -12.46 -3.27
CA SER A 394 -3.85 -11.81 -4.57
C SER A 394 -3.28 -10.43 -4.34
N ASP A 395 -2.28 -10.04 -5.11
CA ASP A 395 -1.64 -8.74 -4.95
C ASP A 395 -0.93 -8.31 -6.25
N PHE A 396 -0.58 -7.03 -6.36
CA PHE A 396 0.13 -6.49 -7.51
C PHE A 396 1.58 -7.00 -7.52
N HIS A 397 1.98 -7.75 -8.53
CA HIS A 397 3.39 -8.12 -8.72
C HIS A 397 4.20 -7.02 -9.41
N LYS A 398 3.52 -6.03 -10.01
CA LYS A 398 4.15 -4.88 -10.66
C LYS A 398 3.34 -3.61 -10.48
N LEU A 399 4.04 -2.54 -10.10
CA LEU A 399 3.51 -1.19 -10.03
C LEU A 399 4.29 -0.27 -10.98
N ASP A 400 3.58 0.63 -11.66
CA ASP A 400 4.19 1.68 -12.46
C ASP A 400 4.42 2.94 -11.60
N HIS A 401 5.36 3.81 -12.00
CA HIS A 401 5.65 5.07 -11.29
C HIS A 401 6.14 4.91 -9.83
N THR A 402 6.85 3.83 -9.54
CA THR A 402 7.51 3.63 -8.25
C THR A 402 8.63 4.65 -8.02
N ILE A 403 8.97 4.87 -6.75
CA ILE A 403 10.17 5.63 -6.39
C ILE A 403 11.44 4.86 -6.77
N GLU A 404 12.60 5.50 -6.65
CA GLU A 404 13.85 4.81 -6.97
C GLU A 404 14.10 3.62 -6.02
N GLY A 405 14.34 2.44 -6.60
CA GLY A 405 14.80 1.25 -5.88
C GLY A 405 14.33 -0.07 -6.51
N ILE A 406 14.74 -1.18 -5.90
CA ILE A 406 14.22 -2.53 -6.20
C ILE A 406 13.07 -2.83 -5.24
N ASN A 407 11.98 -3.40 -5.77
CA ASN A 407 10.72 -3.61 -5.06
C ASN A 407 10.18 -2.32 -4.42
N ALA A 408 10.48 -1.18 -5.04
CA ALA A 408 10.17 0.13 -4.49
C ALA A 408 8.67 0.44 -4.51
N PRO A 409 8.17 1.22 -3.54
CA PRO A 409 6.76 1.54 -3.47
C PRO A 409 6.35 2.61 -4.48
N VAL A 410 5.07 2.64 -4.81
CA VAL A 410 4.39 3.85 -5.24
C VAL A 410 4.01 4.63 -4.00
N VAL A 411 4.38 5.91 -3.96
CA VAL A 411 3.98 6.82 -2.88
C VAL A 411 3.17 7.93 -3.50
N GLN A 412 1.90 8.04 -3.10
CA GLN A 412 0.97 8.95 -3.76
C GLN A 412 -0.11 9.47 -2.82
N THR A 413 -0.66 10.64 -3.15
CA THR A 413 -1.85 11.19 -2.49
C THR A 413 -2.85 11.56 -3.56
N ARG A 414 -4.13 11.45 -3.23
CA ARG A 414 -5.19 12.03 -4.04
C ARG A 414 -5.46 13.48 -3.62
N TYR A 415 -5.49 14.39 -4.59
CA TYR A 415 -5.87 15.79 -4.38
C TYR A 415 -6.70 16.29 -5.57
N LYS A 416 -7.87 16.87 -5.29
CA LYS A 416 -8.81 17.37 -6.31
C LYS A 416 -9.09 16.35 -7.42
N ARG A 417 -9.35 15.13 -7.00
CA ARG A 417 -9.61 13.97 -7.84
C ARG A 417 -8.46 13.47 -8.71
N GLU A 418 -7.26 14.03 -8.55
CA GLU A 418 -6.05 13.63 -9.26
C GLU A 418 -5.09 12.89 -8.32
N MET A 419 -4.45 11.84 -8.85
CA MET A 419 -3.38 11.13 -8.15
C MET A 419 -2.07 11.90 -8.33
N ILE A 420 -1.44 12.27 -7.22
CA ILE A 420 -0.19 13.00 -7.18
C ILE A 420 0.89 12.07 -6.62
N PRO A 421 1.77 11.51 -7.46
CA PRO A 421 2.89 10.71 -7.00
C PRO A 421 4.00 11.60 -6.42
N VAL A 422 4.78 11.05 -5.51
CA VAL A 422 5.98 11.68 -4.96
C VAL A 422 7.18 10.73 -5.02
N SER A 423 8.39 11.29 -4.90
CA SER A 423 9.64 10.58 -5.15
C SER A 423 10.29 9.97 -3.90
N THR A 424 9.63 10.02 -2.73
CA THR A 424 10.21 9.58 -1.46
C THR A 424 9.13 9.03 -0.54
N PRO A 425 9.43 8.02 0.31
CA PRO A 425 8.49 7.56 1.32
C PRO A 425 8.47 8.49 2.55
N LEU A 426 9.40 9.44 2.69
CA LEU A 426 9.49 10.39 3.82
C LEU A 426 8.45 11.51 3.70
N VAL A 427 7.19 11.13 3.78
CA VAL A 427 6.02 11.98 3.57
C VAL A 427 5.32 12.31 4.88
N HIS A 428 4.49 13.35 4.87
CA HIS A 428 3.75 13.71 6.07
C HIS A 428 2.77 12.59 6.45
N GLN A 429 2.93 11.99 7.64
CA GLN A 429 2.22 10.76 8.03
C GLN A 429 0.70 10.87 7.87
N GLY A 430 0.14 9.85 7.20
CA GLY A 430 -1.27 9.67 6.91
C GLY A 430 -1.88 10.60 5.87
N TYR A 431 -1.09 11.23 5.01
CA TYR A 431 -1.64 11.90 3.81
C TYR A 431 -1.39 11.13 2.53
N PHE A 432 -0.46 10.18 2.55
CA PHE A 432 -0.01 9.47 1.38
C PHE A 432 -0.25 7.99 1.60
N ASP A 433 -0.73 7.37 0.53
CA ASP A 433 -0.73 5.94 0.36
C ASP A 433 0.68 5.48 -0.04
N ILE A 434 1.06 4.31 0.46
CA ILE A 434 2.36 3.68 0.21
C ILE A 434 2.07 2.21 -0.13
N LEU A 435 2.25 1.87 -1.41
CA LEU A 435 1.94 0.53 -1.93
C LEU A 435 3.19 -0.07 -2.55
N PHE A 436 3.49 -1.32 -2.22
CA PHE A 436 4.64 -2.07 -2.70
C PHE A 436 4.19 -3.14 -3.71
N PRO A 437 4.97 -3.39 -4.77
CA PRO A 437 4.76 -4.60 -5.56
C PRO A 437 5.19 -5.83 -4.73
N THR A 438 4.39 -6.89 -4.77
CA THR A 438 4.73 -8.18 -4.14
C THR A 438 5.62 -9.01 -5.06
N ASP A 439 6.85 -9.27 -4.60
CA ASP A 439 7.80 -10.17 -5.27
C ASP A 439 7.45 -11.63 -4.94
N PHE A 440 6.52 -12.21 -5.69
CA PHE A 440 6.06 -13.59 -5.47
C PHE A 440 7.15 -14.64 -5.71
N GLU A 441 8.15 -14.35 -6.55
CA GLU A 441 9.29 -15.24 -6.80
C GLU A 441 10.15 -15.42 -5.55
N VAL A 442 10.26 -14.36 -4.73
CA VAL A 442 10.93 -14.42 -3.42
C VAL A 442 9.98 -14.91 -2.33
N MET A 443 8.76 -14.37 -2.28
CA MET A 443 7.86 -14.59 -1.15
C MET A 443 7.22 -15.98 -1.12
N GLN A 444 7.01 -16.64 -2.26
CA GLN A 444 6.48 -18.01 -2.29
C GLN A 444 7.46 -19.05 -1.70
N PRO A 445 8.75 -19.10 -2.09
CA PRO A 445 9.74 -19.96 -1.43
C PRO A 445 9.91 -19.64 0.05
N MET A 446 9.93 -18.35 0.42
CA MET A 446 10.03 -17.94 1.83
C MET A 446 8.82 -18.40 2.64
N TYR A 447 7.60 -18.24 2.14
CA TYR A 447 6.38 -18.77 2.75
C TYR A 447 6.50 -20.28 2.98
N THR A 448 6.93 -21.02 1.95
CA THR A 448 7.09 -22.48 2.02
C THR A 448 8.11 -22.88 3.08
N ALA A 449 9.25 -22.20 3.13
CA ALA A 449 10.31 -22.48 4.10
C ALA A 449 9.94 -22.12 5.55
N ILE A 450 9.12 -21.09 5.75
CA ILE A 450 8.67 -20.65 7.07
C ILE A 450 7.54 -21.54 7.59
N THR A 451 6.54 -21.82 6.75
CA THR A 451 5.32 -22.51 7.17
C THR A 451 5.38 -24.02 6.99
N GLY A 452 6.30 -24.52 6.15
CA GLY A 452 6.33 -25.91 5.71
C GLY A 452 5.21 -26.26 4.73
N ARG A 453 4.42 -25.28 4.26
CA ARG A 453 3.29 -25.48 3.37
C ARG A 453 3.68 -25.16 1.94
N PHE A 454 3.37 -26.07 1.02
CA PHE A 454 3.65 -25.82 -0.39
C PHE A 454 2.67 -24.79 -0.94
N ALA A 455 3.21 -23.73 -1.55
CA ALA A 455 2.42 -22.71 -2.23
C ALA A 455 2.76 -22.64 -3.70
N ARG A 456 1.79 -22.18 -4.50
CA ARG A 456 1.94 -21.92 -5.92
C ARG A 456 1.34 -20.58 -6.30
N THR A 457 2.09 -19.84 -7.09
CA THR A 457 1.69 -18.57 -7.68
C THR A 457 1.19 -18.79 -9.11
N TYR A 458 0.13 -18.08 -9.45
CA TYR A 458 -0.52 -18.01 -10.76
C TYR A 458 -0.57 -16.55 -11.19
N SER A 459 -0.57 -16.30 -12.50
CA SER A 459 -1.04 -15.00 -12.97
C SER A 459 -2.53 -14.83 -12.61
N HIS A 460 -2.97 -13.58 -12.42
CA HIS A 460 -4.40 -13.30 -12.22
C HIS A 460 -5.26 -13.92 -13.35
N GLU A 461 -4.81 -13.76 -14.60
CA GLU A 461 -5.47 -14.31 -15.79
C GLU A 461 -5.60 -15.84 -15.73
N ASP A 462 -4.53 -16.57 -15.40
CA ASP A 462 -4.58 -18.04 -15.31
C ASP A 462 -5.49 -18.51 -14.17
N PHE A 463 -5.43 -17.82 -13.03
CA PHE A 463 -6.24 -18.17 -11.87
C PHE A 463 -7.73 -17.98 -12.17
N MET A 464 -8.11 -16.82 -12.70
CA MET A 464 -9.50 -16.51 -13.05
C MET A 464 -9.98 -17.32 -14.24
N GLY A 465 -9.15 -17.48 -15.27
CA GLY A 465 -9.48 -18.26 -16.48
C GLY A 465 -9.84 -19.72 -16.21
N SER A 466 -9.34 -20.28 -15.11
CA SER A 466 -9.62 -21.66 -14.70
C SER A 466 -10.76 -21.80 -13.69
N ARG A 467 -11.28 -20.70 -13.11
CA ARG A 467 -12.19 -20.73 -11.96
C ARG A 467 -13.42 -19.83 -12.08
N ALA A 468 -13.38 -18.77 -12.88
CA ALA A 468 -14.52 -17.91 -13.13
C ALA A 468 -15.38 -18.46 -14.27
N ASP A 469 -16.68 -18.12 -14.28
CA ASP A 469 -17.50 -18.31 -15.47
C ASP A 469 -17.22 -17.20 -16.48
N LEU A 470 -16.33 -17.49 -17.43
CA LEU A 470 -15.88 -16.51 -18.41
C LEU A 470 -16.97 -16.07 -19.37
N LEU A 471 -18.04 -16.85 -19.53
CA LEU A 471 -19.15 -16.47 -20.39
C LEU A 471 -19.89 -15.28 -19.79
N GLU A 472 -19.99 -15.19 -18.46
CA GLU A 472 -20.69 -14.08 -17.80
C GLU A 472 -19.90 -12.76 -17.82
N THR A 473 -18.58 -12.84 -17.94
CA THR A 473 -17.69 -11.66 -17.98
C THR A 473 -17.17 -11.33 -19.38
N GLN A 474 -17.64 -12.01 -20.42
CA GLN A 474 -17.25 -11.76 -21.80
C GLN A 474 -18.11 -10.68 -22.46
N THR A 475 -17.46 -9.72 -23.13
CA THR A 475 -18.11 -8.69 -23.94
C THR A 475 -18.49 -9.22 -25.32
N LYS A 476 -19.35 -8.50 -26.06
CA LYS A 476 -19.88 -8.96 -27.37
C LYS A 476 -18.81 -9.22 -28.43
N ASN A 477 -17.68 -8.52 -28.37
CA ASN A 477 -16.55 -8.73 -29.27
C ASN A 477 -15.59 -9.85 -28.82
N GLY A 478 -15.90 -10.55 -27.73
CA GLY A 478 -15.15 -11.70 -27.22
C GLY A 478 -14.07 -11.36 -26.18
N GLU A 479 -13.83 -10.08 -25.88
CA GLU A 479 -12.89 -9.66 -24.83
C GLU A 479 -13.43 -10.00 -23.43
N ASN A 480 -12.56 -10.09 -22.43
CA ASN A 480 -12.94 -10.43 -21.06
C ASN A 480 -12.26 -9.50 -20.05
N PRO A 481 -12.92 -8.39 -19.66
CA PRO A 481 -12.41 -7.44 -18.69
C PRO A 481 -11.91 -8.05 -17.37
N LEU A 482 -12.54 -9.12 -16.88
CA LEU A 482 -12.12 -9.80 -15.64
C LEU A 482 -10.69 -10.34 -15.78
N LEU A 483 -10.31 -10.86 -16.95
CA LEU A 483 -8.98 -11.41 -17.20
C LEU A 483 -7.96 -10.32 -17.51
N SER A 484 -8.37 -9.29 -18.24
CA SER A 484 -7.44 -8.33 -18.84
C SER A 484 -7.10 -7.12 -17.97
N TRP A 485 -7.95 -6.77 -17.00
CA TRP A 485 -7.79 -5.54 -16.21
C TRP A 485 -6.64 -5.62 -15.19
N TYR A 486 -6.52 -6.74 -14.47
CA TYR A 486 -5.51 -6.94 -13.42
C TYR A 486 -4.32 -7.81 -13.87
N LYS A 487 -3.83 -7.59 -15.10
CA LYS A 487 -2.67 -8.34 -15.63
C LYS A 487 -1.38 -8.17 -14.82
N ASN A 488 -1.28 -7.09 -14.06
CA ASN A 488 -0.16 -6.79 -13.16
C ASN A 488 -0.35 -7.38 -11.75
N ALA A 489 -1.37 -8.21 -11.54
CA ALA A 489 -1.60 -8.94 -10.29
C ALA A 489 -1.33 -10.44 -10.44
N SER A 490 -1.02 -11.07 -9.31
CA SER A 490 -0.78 -12.50 -9.21
C SER A 490 -1.53 -13.07 -8.01
N VAL A 491 -1.90 -14.35 -8.10
CA VAL A 491 -2.60 -15.08 -7.05
C VAL A 491 -1.70 -16.19 -6.54
N MET A 492 -1.41 -16.20 -5.23
CA MET A 492 -0.70 -17.29 -4.57
C MET A 492 -1.65 -18.08 -3.69
N ILE A 493 -1.64 -19.40 -3.84
CA ILE A 493 -2.45 -20.33 -3.03
C ILE A 493 -1.59 -21.41 -2.38
N THR A 494 -2.01 -21.87 -1.21
CA THR A 494 -1.50 -23.10 -0.60
C THR A 494 -2.17 -24.30 -1.23
N LEU A 495 -1.39 -25.33 -1.58
CA LEU A 495 -1.92 -26.58 -2.14
C LEU A 495 -2.35 -27.56 -1.04
#